data_AF-A0A9E2L4W4-F1
#
_entry.id   AF-A0A9E2L4W4-F1
#
_cell.length_a   1.000
_cell.length_b   1.000
_cell.length_c   1.000
_cell.angle_alpha   90.00
_cell.angle_beta   90.00
_cell.angle_gamma   90.00
#
_symmetry.space_group_name_H-M   'P 1'
#
loop_
_entity.id
_entity.type
_entity.pdbx_description
1 polymer ?
#
loop_
_entity_poly.entity_id
_entity_poly.type
_entity_poly.pdbx_seq_one_letter_code
_entity_poly.pdbx_strand_id
1 'polypeptide(L)'
;MKRRQYLYHVLCSAILFLGSCSDSEDLGTMPANPGDAIRFSAAIPQTRTHYIDRLQIDWDKNDEIGIYSAQANTMEGDQNMAKYAKYKITNAYTEGEHAHHGDFAPTDEAEYLKWGSYDAHTFYGAYPADRIVAYPDESTRKGQFIMKYATNQCCTVSKYDDKNSIYLTKADMKNAYMMAKNMLTPNSTEHVLLNFQPVMTTLEITIKAGKTGEETGTGLMPAPTTITGVSVIMPKALTEGQFVYDVDNGRLKDGTVTDKTQESVFVTIEDLENNKYLKLDAGKSVSLLAFLPPIPMDGTTGNAAKIRVHTTGYQNFVIPLNGNLQQESKITVRIPDFDPEHIHANNWMTYLDDKIYLSQLSVPGAYAATSFGSLQNWTMPISSQLGMGIRAFDLSISTEEATKTAFAAFESFLESNPEECIIAVCGNNATTSSRSIEFSPDLNLRAARGRILILPTDNSAITRNAYTSSSDAEKKLSAAADNGVGTWSITDCAKSGMAETEIASTNESIYKHIVNTQEGSTGIVMTAYVCSAYSDNYTEVYGDLLSQSIIDCNYKFVFKHSDNDQY
;
A
#
# COMPACT_ATOMS: atom_id res chain seq x y z
N MET A 1 -61.37 -29.07 -38.48
CA MET A 1 -60.51 -30.27 -38.46
C MET A 1 -59.65 -30.30 -39.72
N LYS A 2 -58.42 -29.77 -39.66
CA LYS A 2 -57.18 -30.29 -40.29
C LYS A 2 -56.04 -29.27 -40.09
N ARG A 3 -54.99 -29.77 -39.43
CA ARG A 3 -53.75 -29.10 -39.01
C ARG A 3 -52.99 -28.47 -40.17
N ARG A 4 -52.45 -27.26 -39.97
CA ARG A 4 -51.25 -26.79 -40.67
C ARG A 4 -50.03 -27.13 -39.82
N GLN A 5 -49.18 -28.01 -40.33
CA GLN A 5 -47.83 -28.24 -39.82
C GLN A 5 -46.94 -27.19 -40.49
N TYR A 6 -46.28 -26.33 -39.70
CA TYR A 6 -45.11 -25.60 -40.14
C TYR A 6 -43.89 -26.28 -39.53
N LEU A 7 -43.02 -26.75 -40.43
CA LEU A 7 -41.72 -27.34 -40.14
C LEU A 7 -40.81 -26.27 -39.53
N TYR A 8 -40.17 -26.62 -38.42
CA TYR A 8 -39.04 -25.89 -37.84
C TYR A 8 -37.84 -25.96 -38.79
N HIS A 9 -37.34 -24.81 -39.24
CA HIS A 9 -35.97 -24.67 -39.71
C HIS A 9 -35.17 -23.97 -38.61
N VAL A 10 -34.34 -24.77 -37.93
CA VAL A 10 -33.20 -24.31 -37.14
C VAL A 10 -32.23 -23.64 -38.10
N LEU A 11 -31.97 -22.35 -37.93
CA LEU A 11 -30.86 -21.67 -38.59
C LEU A 11 -29.82 -21.29 -37.53
N CYS A 12 -28.69 -21.99 -37.55
CA CYS A 12 -27.48 -21.62 -36.85
C CYS A 12 -27.05 -20.20 -37.28
N SER A 13 -27.06 -19.25 -36.35
CA SER A 13 -26.45 -17.94 -36.57
C SER A 13 -25.00 -18.03 -36.10
N ALA A 14 -24.10 -18.03 -37.07
CA ALA A 14 -22.66 -18.03 -36.86
C ALA A 14 -22.21 -16.73 -36.18
N ILE A 15 -21.37 -16.89 -35.18
CA ILE A 15 -20.58 -15.83 -34.54
C ILE A 15 -19.65 -15.24 -35.62
N LEU A 16 -19.86 -13.97 -35.96
CA LEU A 16 -18.92 -13.16 -36.73
C LEU A 16 -18.46 -12.01 -35.83
N PHE A 17 -17.48 -12.30 -34.97
CA PHE A 17 -16.54 -11.27 -34.52
C PHE A 17 -15.54 -11.09 -35.65
N LEU A 18 -15.61 -9.96 -36.36
CA LEU A 18 -14.49 -9.25 -37.01
C LEU A 18 -15.04 -8.06 -37.82
N GLY A 19 -14.61 -6.85 -37.47
CA GLY A 19 -14.84 -5.65 -38.27
C GLY A 19 -14.68 -4.36 -37.49
N SER A 20 -13.44 -3.87 -37.33
CA SER A 20 -13.19 -2.44 -37.19
C SER A 20 -13.56 -1.77 -38.51
N CYS A 21 -14.61 -0.95 -38.52
CA CYS A 21 -14.78 0.07 -39.55
C CYS A 21 -14.60 1.42 -38.87
N SER A 22 -13.45 2.03 -39.14
CA SER A 22 -13.32 3.48 -39.16
C SER A 22 -14.23 3.99 -40.27
N ASP A 23 -15.40 4.51 -39.92
CA ASP A 23 -16.03 5.62 -40.63
C ASP A 23 -17.10 6.21 -39.72
N SER A 24 -16.85 7.46 -39.34
CA SER A 24 -17.80 8.36 -38.72
C SER A 24 -18.85 8.75 -39.76
N GLU A 25 -19.80 7.86 -40.01
CA GLU A 25 -21.09 8.26 -40.55
C GLU A 25 -22.09 8.15 -39.42
N ASP A 26 -22.70 9.29 -39.09
CA ASP A 26 -23.95 9.49 -38.32
C ASP A 26 -24.43 8.19 -37.67
N LEU A 27 -24.15 7.98 -36.37
CA LEU A 27 -24.59 6.83 -35.57
C LEU A 27 -26.12 6.79 -35.61
N GLY A 28 -26.66 6.22 -36.68
CA GLY A 28 -28.07 6.04 -36.88
C GLY A 28 -28.60 5.28 -35.68
N THR A 29 -29.57 5.87 -34.99
CA THR A 29 -30.26 5.29 -33.84
C THR A 29 -31.05 4.06 -34.31
N MET A 30 -30.36 2.94 -34.54
CA MET A 30 -31.04 1.66 -34.66
C MET A 30 -31.43 1.22 -33.24
N PRO A 31 -32.73 0.99 -32.97
CA PRO A 31 -33.16 0.51 -31.68
C PRO A 31 -32.60 -0.90 -31.42
N ALA A 32 -32.04 -1.11 -30.23
CA ALA A 32 -31.57 -2.43 -29.81
C ALA A 32 -32.74 -3.42 -29.59
N ASN A 33 -32.58 -4.69 -30.00
CA ASN A 33 -33.60 -5.71 -29.75
C ASN A 33 -33.30 -6.53 -28.49
N PRO A 34 -34.34 -6.99 -27.76
CA PRO A 34 -34.14 -7.94 -26.67
C PRO A 34 -33.41 -9.21 -27.11
N GLY A 35 -32.40 -9.62 -26.36
CA GLY A 35 -31.51 -10.76 -26.65
C GLY A 35 -30.20 -10.38 -27.35
N ASP A 36 -30.11 -9.19 -27.97
CA ASP A 36 -28.88 -8.73 -28.60
C ASP A 36 -27.83 -8.37 -27.55
N ALA A 37 -26.54 -8.57 -27.89
CA ALA A 37 -25.43 -8.14 -27.04
C ALA A 37 -25.42 -6.61 -26.91
N ILE A 38 -25.18 -6.12 -25.69
CA ILE A 38 -25.11 -4.69 -25.41
C ILE A 38 -23.72 -4.17 -25.78
N ARG A 39 -23.67 -3.09 -26.55
CA ARG A 39 -22.42 -2.37 -26.85
C ARG A 39 -22.24 -1.22 -25.86
N PHE A 40 -21.06 -1.13 -25.27
CA PHE A 40 -20.72 -0.08 -24.31
C PHE A 40 -19.54 0.76 -24.82
N SER A 41 -19.59 2.05 -24.52
CA SER A 41 -18.49 2.99 -24.75
C SER A 41 -18.44 4.03 -23.61
N ALA A 42 -17.34 4.78 -23.51
CA ALA A 42 -17.24 5.93 -22.63
C ALA A 42 -17.86 7.19 -23.27
N ALA A 43 -18.50 8.05 -22.46
CA ALA A 43 -19.05 9.34 -22.93
C ALA A 43 -17.97 10.45 -23.05
N ILE A 44 -18.20 11.43 -23.95
CA ILE A 44 -17.39 12.66 -24.17
C ILE A 44 -17.31 13.48 -22.86
N PRO A 45 -16.13 13.96 -22.41
CA PRO A 45 -15.44 13.38 -21.25
C PRO A 45 -15.57 14.17 -19.94
N GLN A 46 -15.46 13.45 -18.80
CA GLN A 46 -14.57 13.80 -17.66
C GLN A 46 -14.15 12.56 -16.83
N THR A 47 -13.98 11.38 -17.42
CA THR A 47 -13.88 10.12 -16.65
C THR A 47 -12.95 9.07 -17.28
N ARG A 48 -11.98 8.50 -16.53
CA ARG A 48 -10.56 8.55 -16.90
C ARG A 48 -9.63 7.63 -16.04
N THR A 49 -8.54 7.00 -16.55
CA THR A 49 -7.57 6.14 -15.78
C THR A 49 -6.07 6.51 -15.70
N HIS A 50 -5.47 7.60 -16.23
CA HIS A 50 -4.09 8.04 -15.93
C HIS A 50 -3.85 9.57 -15.95
N TYR A 51 -2.97 10.13 -15.11
CA TYR A 51 -2.75 11.59 -15.06
C TYR A 51 -1.90 12.14 -16.25
N ILE A 52 -2.50 12.90 -17.18
CA ILE A 52 -1.80 13.60 -18.30
C ILE A 52 -1.39 15.04 -17.91
N ASP A 53 -2.25 15.73 -17.16
CA ASP A 53 -1.98 17.00 -16.49
C ASP A 53 -2.64 16.94 -15.10
N ARG A 54 -2.34 17.91 -14.22
CA ARG A 54 -2.73 17.96 -12.80
C ARG A 54 -4.21 17.69 -12.53
N LEU A 55 -5.09 17.82 -13.53
CA LEU A 55 -6.54 17.65 -13.43
C LEU A 55 -7.12 16.62 -14.41
N GLN A 56 -6.29 15.95 -15.21
CA GLN A 56 -6.73 15.04 -16.27
C GLN A 56 -6.25 13.63 -16.01
N ILE A 57 -7.15 12.78 -15.56
CA ILE A 57 -7.01 11.33 -15.63
C ILE A 57 -7.28 10.90 -17.14
N ASP A 58 -6.96 9.74 -17.73
CA ASP A 58 -7.33 9.31 -19.12
C ASP A 58 -7.38 7.76 -19.31
N TRP A 59 -8.17 7.16 -20.22
CA TRP A 59 -8.26 5.67 -20.33
C TRP A 59 -7.02 4.99 -20.94
N ASP A 60 -6.60 3.85 -20.38
CA ASP A 60 -5.59 2.99 -20.99
C ASP A 60 -6.20 1.74 -21.64
N LYS A 61 -5.58 1.30 -22.74
CA LYS A 61 -5.96 0.06 -23.40
C LYS A 61 -5.78 -1.13 -22.45
N ASN A 62 -6.79 -1.99 -22.42
CA ASN A 62 -6.93 -3.16 -21.53
C ASN A 62 -7.29 -2.85 -20.07
N ASP A 63 -7.55 -1.60 -19.70
CA ASP A 63 -8.21 -1.35 -18.42
C ASP A 63 -9.53 -2.12 -18.35
N GLU A 64 -9.82 -2.72 -17.19
CA GLU A 64 -11.03 -3.51 -17.00
C GLU A 64 -12.04 -2.80 -16.10
N ILE A 65 -13.29 -2.83 -16.50
CA ILE A 65 -14.45 -2.30 -15.78
C ILE A 65 -15.48 -3.41 -15.54
N GLY A 66 -16.18 -3.35 -14.41
CA GLY A 66 -17.35 -4.18 -14.17
C GLY A 66 -18.62 -3.40 -14.49
N ILE A 67 -19.55 -4.01 -15.23
CA ILE A 67 -20.85 -3.40 -15.55
C ILE A 67 -21.96 -4.31 -15.03
N TYR A 68 -22.96 -3.73 -14.37
CA TYR A 68 -24.15 -4.40 -13.87
C TYR A 68 -25.43 -3.77 -14.44
N SER A 69 -26.42 -4.61 -14.75
CA SER A 69 -27.79 -4.17 -14.99
C SER A 69 -28.78 -5.23 -14.55
N ALA A 70 -29.72 -4.86 -13.68
CA ALA A 70 -30.77 -5.76 -13.21
C ALA A 70 -31.69 -6.27 -14.34
N GLN A 71 -31.76 -5.49 -15.43
CA GLN A 71 -32.61 -5.70 -16.61
C GLN A 71 -31.89 -6.38 -17.77
N ALA A 72 -30.59 -6.65 -17.65
CA ALA A 72 -29.84 -7.42 -18.64
C ALA A 72 -29.99 -8.94 -18.40
N ASN A 73 -29.79 -9.73 -19.46
CA ASN A 73 -29.78 -11.20 -19.42
C ASN A 73 -31.07 -11.82 -18.83
N THR A 74 -32.22 -11.21 -19.10
CA THR A 74 -33.52 -11.67 -18.56
C THR A 74 -34.39 -12.41 -19.57
N MET A 75 -33.90 -12.63 -20.80
CA MET A 75 -34.63 -13.35 -21.84
C MET A 75 -34.77 -14.84 -21.51
N GLU A 76 -35.78 -15.49 -22.08
CA GLU A 76 -35.94 -16.94 -21.99
C GLU A 76 -34.71 -17.62 -22.63
N GLY A 77 -33.96 -18.39 -21.82
CA GLY A 77 -32.68 -19.00 -22.21
C GLY A 77 -31.45 -18.38 -21.54
N ASP A 78 -31.53 -17.12 -21.08
CA ASP A 78 -30.42 -16.41 -20.45
C ASP A 78 -30.52 -16.38 -18.91
N GLN A 79 -31.53 -17.04 -18.31
CA GLN A 79 -31.81 -16.96 -16.87
C GLN A 79 -30.67 -17.39 -15.94
N ASN A 80 -29.71 -18.17 -16.45
CA ASN A 80 -28.52 -18.59 -15.69
C ASN A 80 -27.31 -17.67 -15.90
N MET A 81 -27.39 -16.69 -16.82
CA MET A 81 -26.32 -15.74 -17.05
C MET A 81 -26.30 -14.69 -15.95
N ALA A 82 -25.11 -14.26 -15.58
CA ALA A 82 -24.94 -13.19 -14.60
C ALA A 82 -25.55 -11.88 -15.11
N LYS A 83 -26.08 -11.07 -14.19
CA LYS A 83 -26.57 -9.70 -14.47
C LYS A 83 -25.45 -8.65 -14.49
N TYR A 84 -24.21 -9.12 -14.47
CA TYR A 84 -23.01 -8.32 -14.56
C TYR A 84 -22.01 -9.02 -15.49
N ALA A 85 -21.07 -8.25 -16.02
CA ALA A 85 -19.94 -8.78 -16.78
C ALA A 85 -18.75 -7.81 -16.69
N LYS A 86 -17.55 -8.31 -16.96
CA LYS A 86 -16.34 -7.51 -17.09
C LYS A 86 -16.12 -7.13 -18.55
N TYR A 87 -15.71 -5.89 -18.75
CA TYR A 87 -15.34 -5.37 -20.06
C TYR A 87 -13.95 -4.76 -19.98
N LYS A 88 -13.22 -4.80 -21.09
CA LYS A 88 -11.92 -4.15 -21.25
C LYS A 88 -12.00 -3.03 -22.28
N ILE A 89 -11.21 -1.99 -22.07
CA ILE A 89 -11.01 -0.92 -23.05
C ILE A 89 -10.20 -1.46 -24.24
N THR A 90 -10.75 -1.44 -25.44
CA THR A 90 -10.08 -1.95 -26.66
C THR A 90 -9.37 -0.86 -27.45
N ASN A 91 -10.01 0.32 -27.52
CA ASN A 91 -9.47 1.54 -28.12
C ASN A 91 -9.55 2.66 -27.10
N ALA A 92 -8.50 3.48 -27.03
CA ALA A 92 -8.48 4.73 -26.30
C ALA A 92 -8.07 5.83 -27.29
N TYR A 93 -8.96 6.79 -27.50
CA TYR A 93 -8.75 7.86 -28.47
C TYR A 93 -8.09 9.04 -27.77
N THR A 94 -6.96 9.55 -28.28
CA THR A 94 -6.19 10.64 -27.63
C THR A 94 -6.29 11.98 -28.36
N GLU A 95 -6.80 12.00 -29.59
CA GLU A 95 -6.93 13.19 -30.44
C GLU A 95 -8.22 13.14 -31.28
N GLY A 96 -8.69 14.30 -31.76
CA GLY A 96 -9.89 14.42 -32.63
C GLY A 96 -11.21 14.64 -31.89
N GLU A 97 -12.33 14.60 -32.61
CA GLU A 97 -13.69 14.83 -32.06
C GLU A 97 -14.14 13.76 -31.04
N HIS A 98 -13.42 12.64 -30.97
CA HIS A 98 -13.62 11.56 -30.01
C HIS A 98 -12.47 11.42 -29.00
N ALA A 99 -11.64 12.45 -28.86
CA ALA A 99 -10.55 12.45 -27.88
C ALA A 99 -11.09 12.15 -26.46
N HIS A 100 -10.34 11.31 -25.74
CA HIS A 100 -10.61 10.82 -24.38
C HIS A 100 -11.80 9.85 -24.25
N HIS A 101 -12.20 9.20 -25.35
CA HIS A 101 -13.20 8.12 -25.34
C HIS A 101 -12.55 6.74 -25.33
N GLY A 102 -13.35 5.72 -24.97
CA GLY A 102 -12.95 4.33 -25.11
C GLY A 102 -14.07 3.43 -25.60
N ASP A 103 -13.71 2.48 -26.46
CA ASP A 103 -14.56 1.36 -26.86
C ASP A 103 -14.38 0.20 -25.90
N PHE A 104 -15.48 -0.47 -25.54
CA PHE A 104 -15.43 -1.59 -24.61
C PHE A 104 -15.75 -2.90 -25.33
N ALA A 105 -15.03 -3.96 -24.98
CA ALA A 105 -15.38 -5.33 -25.37
C ALA A 105 -15.44 -6.20 -24.12
N PRO A 106 -16.25 -7.28 -24.12
CA PRO A 106 -16.22 -8.26 -23.05
C PRO A 106 -14.79 -8.74 -22.79
N THR A 107 -14.42 -8.85 -21.51
CA THR A 107 -13.12 -9.42 -21.14
C THR A 107 -13.07 -10.90 -21.50
N ASP A 108 -14.17 -11.62 -21.24
CA ASP A 108 -14.45 -12.98 -21.68
C ASP A 108 -15.62 -12.96 -22.68
N GLU A 109 -15.44 -13.53 -23.86
CA GLU A 109 -16.44 -13.56 -24.93
C GLU A 109 -17.71 -14.36 -24.56
N ALA A 110 -17.64 -15.23 -23.55
CA ALA A 110 -18.80 -15.95 -23.02
C ALA A 110 -19.56 -15.16 -21.94
N GLU A 111 -18.95 -14.15 -21.32
CA GLU A 111 -19.52 -13.37 -20.22
C GLU A 111 -19.82 -11.93 -20.66
N TYR A 112 -21.02 -11.72 -21.19
CA TYR A 112 -21.49 -10.40 -21.62
C TYR A 112 -22.94 -10.15 -21.25
N LEU A 113 -23.35 -8.89 -21.36
CA LEU A 113 -24.72 -8.45 -21.10
C LEU A 113 -25.50 -8.41 -22.41
N LYS A 114 -26.71 -8.94 -22.39
CA LYS A 114 -27.72 -8.85 -23.45
C LYS A 114 -28.89 -8.00 -23.00
N TRP A 115 -29.53 -7.33 -23.95
CA TRP A 115 -30.74 -6.56 -23.71
C TRP A 115 -31.88 -7.46 -23.20
N GLY A 116 -32.45 -7.16 -22.04
CA GLY A 116 -33.71 -7.77 -21.60
C GLY A 116 -34.94 -7.10 -22.22
N SER A 117 -36.13 -7.67 -21.99
CA SER A 117 -37.41 -7.19 -22.53
C SER A 117 -38.06 -6.05 -21.72
N TYR A 118 -37.30 -5.32 -20.92
CA TYR A 118 -37.80 -4.23 -20.08
C TYR A 118 -37.93 -2.94 -20.89
N ASP A 119 -38.81 -2.02 -20.47
CA ASP A 119 -38.99 -0.66 -21.03
C ASP A 119 -38.01 0.39 -20.48
N ALA A 120 -37.12 -0.01 -19.58
CA ALA A 120 -36.04 0.82 -19.08
C ALA A 120 -34.90 -0.07 -18.58
N HIS A 121 -33.66 0.31 -18.87
CA HIS A 121 -32.46 -0.35 -18.39
C HIS A 121 -31.63 0.65 -17.60
N THR A 122 -31.21 0.25 -16.40
CA THR A 122 -30.22 1.00 -15.63
C THR A 122 -28.93 0.23 -15.63
N PHE A 123 -27.85 0.90 -15.98
CA PHE A 123 -26.50 0.38 -16.02
C PHE A 123 -25.67 1.07 -14.97
N TYR A 124 -24.93 0.27 -14.20
CA TYR A 124 -23.96 0.73 -13.23
C TYR A 124 -22.59 0.21 -13.64
N GLY A 125 -21.57 1.07 -13.63
CA GLY A 125 -20.19 0.72 -13.94
C GLY A 125 -19.28 0.99 -12.75
N ALA A 126 -18.25 0.16 -12.55
CA ALA A 126 -17.20 0.37 -11.58
C ALA A 126 -15.82 0.06 -12.17
N TYR A 127 -14.85 0.93 -11.88
CA TYR A 127 -13.42 0.74 -12.19
C TYR A 127 -12.60 0.78 -10.88
N PRO A 128 -11.56 -0.07 -10.77
CA PRO A 128 -11.23 -1.17 -11.68
C PRO A 128 -12.05 -2.44 -11.38
N ALA A 129 -12.25 -3.29 -12.39
CA ALA A 129 -13.04 -4.52 -12.25
C ALA A 129 -12.47 -5.52 -11.23
N ASP A 130 -11.14 -5.55 -11.06
CA ASP A 130 -10.44 -6.47 -10.15
C ASP A 130 -10.59 -6.08 -8.67
N ARG A 131 -11.15 -4.90 -8.37
CA ARG A 131 -11.47 -4.44 -7.00
C ARG A 131 -12.93 -4.63 -6.63
N ILE A 132 -13.79 -5.08 -7.54
CA ILE A 132 -15.19 -5.34 -7.24
C ILE A 132 -15.32 -6.64 -6.44
N VAL A 133 -15.74 -6.51 -5.18
CA VAL A 133 -16.07 -7.65 -4.30
C VAL A 133 -17.52 -8.08 -4.53
N ALA A 134 -18.42 -7.12 -4.72
CA ALA A 134 -19.81 -7.40 -5.07
C ALA A 134 -20.42 -6.31 -5.95
N TYR A 135 -21.19 -6.75 -6.94
CA TYR A 135 -22.04 -5.92 -7.77
C TYR A 135 -23.35 -5.55 -7.05
N PRO A 136 -24.08 -4.53 -7.54
CA PRO A 136 -25.40 -4.19 -7.02
C PRO A 136 -26.39 -5.36 -7.06
N ASP A 137 -27.35 -5.31 -6.14
CA ASP A 137 -28.39 -6.32 -5.98
C ASP A 137 -29.73 -5.64 -5.69
N GLU A 138 -30.74 -5.82 -6.56
CA GLU A 138 -32.05 -5.16 -6.42
C GLU A 138 -32.79 -5.51 -5.11
N SER A 139 -32.47 -6.63 -4.46
CA SER A 139 -33.15 -7.05 -3.23
C SER A 139 -32.56 -6.45 -1.96
N THR A 140 -31.25 -6.17 -1.94
CA THR A 140 -30.52 -5.82 -0.71
C THR A 140 -29.59 -4.61 -0.83
N ARG A 141 -29.08 -4.31 -2.04
CA ARG A 141 -27.97 -3.37 -2.29
C ARG A 141 -28.12 -2.68 -3.65
N LYS A 142 -29.28 -2.09 -3.91
CA LYS A 142 -29.54 -1.39 -5.16
C LYS A 142 -28.54 -0.25 -5.36
N GLY A 143 -27.94 -0.18 -6.56
CA GLY A 143 -26.96 0.85 -6.91
C GLY A 143 -25.65 0.84 -6.09
N GLN A 144 -25.41 -0.19 -5.28
CA GLN A 144 -24.27 -0.23 -4.35
C GLN A 144 -23.21 -1.25 -4.80
N PHE A 145 -21.98 -0.77 -5.01
CA PHE A 145 -20.81 -1.63 -5.19
C PHE A 145 -20.08 -1.83 -3.86
N ILE A 146 -19.58 -3.04 -3.62
CA ILE A 146 -18.59 -3.31 -2.57
C ILE A 146 -17.23 -3.41 -3.23
N MET A 147 -16.28 -2.57 -2.81
CA MET A 147 -14.95 -2.46 -3.40
C MET A 147 -13.88 -2.83 -2.40
N LYS A 148 -12.97 -3.73 -2.78
CA LYS A 148 -11.71 -3.95 -2.06
C LYS A 148 -10.87 -2.70 -2.19
N TYR A 149 -10.31 -2.20 -1.09
CA TYR A 149 -9.45 -1.02 -1.09
C TYR A 149 -7.97 -1.41 -1.01
N ALA A 150 -7.13 -0.77 -1.82
CA ALA A 150 -5.69 -0.99 -1.82
C ALA A 150 -4.98 0.00 -0.88
N THR A 151 -4.52 -0.51 0.26
CA THR A 151 -3.75 0.26 1.25
C THR A 151 -2.27 0.33 0.91
N ASN A 152 -1.72 -0.64 0.17
CA ASN A 152 -0.36 -0.61 -0.34
C ASN A 152 -0.36 -0.14 -1.80
N GLN A 153 0.22 1.02 -2.06
CA GLN A 153 0.26 1.65 -3.38
C GLN A 153 1.73 1.88 -3.79
N CYS A 154 1.97 2.03 -5.08
CA CYS A 154 3.32 2.25 -5.61
C CYS A 154 3.31 3.40 -6.62
N CYS A 155 4.34 4.24 -6.53
CA CYS A 155 4.67 5.27 -7.50
C CYS A 155 6.02 4.95 -8.13
N THR A 156 6.08 4.82 -9.45
CA THR A 156 7.33 4.57 -10.19
C THR A 156 7.86 5.87 -10.77
N VAL A 157 9.14 6.17 -10.55
CA VAL A 157 9.82 7.33 -11.15
C VAL A 157 9.80 7.18 -12.66
N SER A 158 9.28 8.19 -13.33
CA SER A 158 9.17 8.22 -14.80
C SER A 158 10.29 9.01 -15.45
N LYS A 159 10.72 10.10 -14.81
CA LYS A 159 11.86 10.93 -15.22
C LYS A 159 12.28 11.88 -14.11
N TYR A 160 13.49 12.41 -14.25
CA TYR A 160 13.94 13.60 -13.53
C TYR A 160 13.73 14.84 -14.41
N ASP A 161 13.17 15.90 -13.83
CA ASP A 161 13.04 17.21 -14.45
C ASP A 161 14.12 18.15 -13.91
N ASP A 162 15.21 18.29 -14.67
CA ASP A 162 16.35 19.13 -14.31
C ASP A 162 15.96 20.59 -14.05
N LYS A 163 14.96 21.12 -14.78
CA LYS A 163 14.58 22.54 -14.69
C LYS A 163 13.93 22.89 -13.35
N ASN A 164 13.18 21.94 -12.80
CA ASN A 164 12.46 22.10 -11.54
C ASN A 164 13.11 21.32 -10.38
N SER A 165 14.20 20.60 -10.65
CA SER A 165 14.90 19.75 -9.69
C SER A 165 13.99 18.75 -8.97
N ILE A 166 13.12 18.08 -9.74
CA ILE A 166 12.10 17.16 -9.21
C ILE A 166 12.06 15.83 -9.98
N TYR A 167 11.97 14.72 -9.25
CA TYR A 167 11.61 13.41 -9.77
C TYR A 167 10.09 13.35 -9.95
N LEU A 168 9.65 13.08 -11.18
CA LEU A 168 8.23 12.92 -11.50
C LEU A 168 7.88 11.43 -11.50
N THR A 169 6.83 11.05 -10.78
CA THR A 169 6.39 9.66 -10.69
C THR A 169 5.08 9.41 -11.44
N LYS A 170 4.83 8.14 -11.76
CA LYS A 170 3.57 7.60 -12.24
C LYS A 170 3.02 6.67 -11.16
N ALA A 171 1.78 6.88 -10.76
CA ALA A 171 1.11 5.99 -9.82
C ALA A 171 0.41 4.83 -10.53
N ASP A 172 0.21 3.72 -9.83
CA ASP A 172 -0.71 2.67 -10.29
C ASP A 172 -2.14 3.19 -10.26
N MET A 173 -2.71 3.32 -11.44
CA MET A 173 -4.01 3.94 -11.61
C MET A 173 -5.20 3.02 -11.35
N LYS A 174 -4.97 1.72 -11.13
CA LYS A 174 -5.98 0.86 -10.53
C LYS A 174 -6.42 1.35 -9.14
N ASN A 175 -5.67 2.27 -8.53
CA ASN A 175 -6.03 2.94 -7.28
C ASN A 175 -6.97 4.14 -7.47
N ALA A 176 -7.20 4.60 -8.71
CA ALA A 176 -8.09 5.71 -9.05
C ALA A 176 -9.52 5.22 -9.34
N TYR A 177 -10.27 4.85 -8.31
CA TYR A 177 -11.55 4.18 -8.48
C TYR A 177 -12.57 5.13 -9.10
N MET A 178 -13.41 4.60 -9.97
CA MET A 178 -14.45 5.37 -10.64
C MET A 178 -15.77 4.61 -10.69
N MET A 179 -16.86 5.35 -10.73
CA MET A 179 -18.21 4.81 -10.77
C MET A 179 -19.04 5.48 -11.86
N ALA A 180 -19.89 4.73 -12.53
CA ALA A 180 -20.78 5.23 -13.57
C ALA A 180 -22.22 4.78 -13.34
N LYS A 181 -23.16 5.61 -13.77
CA LYS A 181 -24.57 5.25 -13.92
C LYS A 181 -25.10 5.81 -15.23
N ASN A 182 -25.86 5.00 -15.96
CA ASN A 182 -26.69 5.48 -17.05
C ASN A 182 -28.06 4.80 -17.01
N MET A 183 -29.11 5.55 -17.28
CA MET A 183 -30.48 5.05 -17.40
C MET A 183 -30.97 5.33 -18.81
N LEU A 184 -31.34 4.27 -19.51
CA LEU A 184 -31.84 4.33 -20.87
C LEU A 184 -33.25 3.78 -20.91
N THR A 185 -34.09 4.39 -21.75
CA THR A 185 -35.28 3.71 -22.27
C THR A 185 -34.84 2.88 -23.48
N PRO A 186 -35.22 1.61 -23.60
CA PRO A 186 -34.89 0.76 -24.73
C PRO A 186 -35.43 1.37 -26.01
N ASN A 187 -34.80 1.00 -27.10
CA ASN A 187 -35.06 1.50 -28.45
C ASN A 187 -34.55 2.93 -28.72
N SER A 188 -33.83 3.56 -27.78
CA SER A 188 -33.25 4.89 -28.00
C SER A 188 -31.85 4.86 -28.62
N THR A 189 -31.09 3.77 -28.43
CA THR A 189 -29.71 3.63 -28.92
C THR A 189 -29.24 2.17 -28.88
N GLU A 190 -28.37 1.78 -29.80
CA GLU A 190 -27.64 0.49 -29.79
C GLU A 190 -26.44 0.52 -28.82
N HIS A 191 -25.92 1.71 -28.52
CA HIS A 191 -24.74 1.94 -27.68
C HIS A 191 -25.10 2.56 -26.33
N VAL A 192 -24.58 1.99 -25.25
CA VAL A 192 -24.68 2.51 -23.89
C VAL A 192 -23.43 3.30 -23.55
N LEU A 193 -23.59 4.62 -23.37
CA LEU A 193 -22.50 5.50 -22.94
C LEU A 193 -22.44 5.54 -21.41
N LEU A 194 -21.30 5.18 -20.81
CA LEU A 194 -21.07 5.28 -19.37
C LEU A 194 -20.11 6.43 -19.04
N ASN A 195 -20.49 7.25 -18.06
CA ASN A 195 -19.68 8.36 -17.57
C ASN A 195 -19.10 8.02 -16.18
N PHE A 196 -17.82 7.67 -16.11
CA PHE A 196 -17.13 7.09 -14.95
C PHE A 196 -16.52 8.11 -13.96
N GLN A 197 -17.28 8.67 -13.05
CA GLN A 197 -16.76 9.72 -12.17
C GLN A 197 -15.73 9.17 -11.16
N PRO A 198 -14.54 9.79 -11.01
CA PRO A 198 -13.59 9.46 -9.96
C PRO A 198 -14.24 9.62 -8.59
N VAL A 199 -14.11 8.58 -7.76
CA VAL A 199 -14.66 8.57 -6.39
C VAL A 199 -13.58 8.68 -5.32
N MET A 200 -12.30 8.65 -5.68
CA MET A 200 -11.21 8.70 -4.70
C MET A 200 -10.77 10.14 -4.44
N THR A 201 -10.33 10.42 -3.21
CA THR A 201 -9.60 11.66 -2.90
C THR A 201 -8.13 11.44 -3.24
N THR A 202 -7.55 12.27 -4.11
CA THR A 202 -6.14 12.13 -4.51
C THR A 202 -5.27 13.15 -3.78
N LEU A 203 -4.21 12.70 -3.11
CA LEU A 203 -3.17 13.58 -2.60
C LEU A 203 -1.96 13.59 -3.53
N GLU A 204 -1.49 14.77 -3.91
CA GLU A 204 -0.20 14.98 -4.56
C GLU A 204 0.81 15.44 -3.52
N ILE A 205 1.71 14.56 -3.11
CA ILE A 205 2.65 14.77 -2.01
C ILE A 205 4.02 15.09 -2.60
N THR A 206 4.52 16.30 -2.36
CA THR A 206 5.88 16.70 -2.72
C THR A 206 6.80 16.62 -1.51
N ILE A 207 7.84 15.80 -1.63
CA ILE A 207 8.91 15.64 -0.65
C ILE A 207 10.15 16.33 -1.19
N LYS A 208 10.83 17.14 -0.39
CA LYS A 208 12.04 17.85 -0.83
C LYS A 208 13.15 17.66 0.18
N ALA A 209 14.25 17.02 -0.25
CA ALA A 209 15.50 16.96 0.50
C ALA A 209 15.92 18.39 0.85
N GLY A 210 16.08 18.68 2.14
CA GLY A 210 16.42 20.04 2.54
C GLY A 210 17.83 20.40 2.11
N LYS A 211 18.14 21.68 2.24
CA LYS A 211 19.48 22.18 2.00
C LYS A 211 20.25 22.03 3.30
N THR A 212 20.99 20.95 3.44
CA THR A 212 22.05 20.91 4.43
C THR A 212 23.00 22.08 4.19
N GLY A 213 23.42 22.69 5.30
CA GLY A 213 24.22 23.90 5.33
C GLY A 213 25.39 23.87 4.35
N GLU A 214 25.82 25.08 3.97
CA GLU A 214 27.10 25.34 3.31
C GLU A 214 28.17 24.35 3.78
N GLU A 215 29.02 23.93 2.83
CA GLU A 215 30.24 23.15 3.08
C GLU A 215 30.64 23.28 4.55
N THR A 216 30.39 22.23 5.35
CA THR A 216 31.18 22.11 6.57
C THR A 216 32.62 22.33 6.07
N GLY A 217 33.41 23.20 6.71
CA GLY A 217 34.73 23.62 6.21
C GLY A 217 35.75 22.49 5.99
N THR A 218 35.28 21.24 5.98
CA THR A 218 35.87 19.97 5.60
C THR A 218 35.65 19.56 4.13
N GLY A 219 34.76 20.22 3.36
CA GLY A 219 34.52 19.91 1.94
C GLY A 219 33.71 18.63 1.67
N LEU A 220 33.03 18.07 2.68
CA LEU A 220 32.19 16.88 2.52
C LEU A 220 30.79 17.26 2.04
N MET A 221 30.36 16.69 0.90
CA MET A 221 28.98 16.81 0.43
C MET A 221 28.03 16.06 1.39
N PRO A 222 26.85 16.63 1.69
CA PRO A 222 25.85 15.93 2.49
C PRO A 222 25.38 14.66 1.78
N ALA A 223 25.31 13.55 2.52
CA ALA A 223 24.81 12.28 2.00
C ALA A 223 23.33 12.41 1.57
N PRO A 224 22.91 11.73 0.49
CA PRO A 224 21.52 11.75 0.06
C PRO A 224 20.61 11.11 1.11
N THR A 225 19.38 11.62 1.22
CA THR A 225 18.34 10.99 2.05
C THR A 225 17.69 9.86 1.25
N THR A 226 17.73 8.63 1.77
CA THR A 226 17.04 7.49 1.15
C THR A 226 15.59 7.44 1.63
N ILE A 227 14.65 7.64 0.72
CA ILE A 227 13.20 7.59 0.98
C ILE A 227 12.68 6.22 0.53
N THR A 228 11.95 5.51 1.39
CA THR A 228 11.32 4.22 1.05
C THR A 228 9.84 4.36 0.71
N GLY A 229 9.15 5.35 1.30
CA GLY A 229 7.75 5.61 1.00
C GLY A 229 7.11 6.69 1.85
N VAL A 230 5.79 6.83 1.70
CA VAL A 230 4.97 7.78 2.46
C VAL A 230 3.68 7.12 2.92
N SER A 231 3.33 7.31 4.19
CA SER A 231 2.02 6.94 4.70
C SER A 231 1.10 8.14 4.84
N VAL A 232 -0.19 7.95 4.54
CA VAL A 232 -1.24 8.91 4.85
C VAL A 232 -2.10 8.39 5.98
N ILE A 233 -2.08 9.13 7.08
CA ILE A 233 -2.66 8.81 8.37
C ILE A 233 -3.99 9.58 8.46
N MET A 234 -5.12 8.87 8.37
CA MET A 234 -6.45 9.48 8.27
C MET A 234 -7.19 9.43 9.61
N PRO A 235 -8.01 10.44 9.91
CA PRO A 235 -8.75 10.52 11.18
C PRO A 235 -9.91 9.54 11.32
N LYS A 236 -10.27 8.89 10.20
CA LYS A 236 -11.36 7.94 10.07
C LYS A 236 -10.89 6.75 9.24
N ALA A 237 -11.52 5.60 9.44
CA ALA A 237 -11.11 4.32 8.88
C ALA A 237 -12.28 3.56 8.25
N LEU A 238 -11.99 2.65 7.33
CA LEU A 238 -12.96 1.71 6.80
C LEU A 238 -13.18 0.55 7.79
N THR A 239 -14.43 0.14 8.00
CA THR A 239 -14.78 -0.90 8.99
C THR A 239 -14.19 -2.28 8.67
N GLU A 240 -13.99 -2.61 7.39
CA GLU A 240 -13.59 -3.96 6.93
C GLU A 240 -12.50 -3.95 5.84
N GLY A 241 -11.74 -2.85 5.70
CA GLY A 241 -10.76 -2.72 4.60
C GLY A 241 -11.39 -2.72 3.20
N GLN A 242 -12.71 -2.57 3.14
CA GLN A 242 -13.52 -2.44 1.93
C GLN A 242 -14.43 -1.23 2.11
N PHE A 243 -14.88 -0.66 0.99
CA PHE A 243 -15.89 0.39 1.04
C PHE A 243 -17.11 0.04 0.20
N VAL A 244 -18.28 0.44 0.69
CA VAL A 244 -19.55 0.31 -0.03
C VAL A 244 -19.90 1.68 -0.60
N TYR A 245 -19.88 1.81 -1.92
CA TYR A 245 -20.21 3.06 -2.61
C TYR A 245 -21.61 2.97 -3.22
N ASP A 246 -22.45 3.93 -2.86
CA ASP A 246 -23.81 4.08 -3.36
C ASP A 246 -23.78 5.03 -4.55
N VAL A 247 -23.82 4.47 -5.75
CA VAL A 247 -23.74 5.24 -7.02
C VAL A 247 -25.00 6.07 -7.25
N ASP A 248 -26.15 5.61 -6.75
CA ASP A 248 -27.41 6.35 -6.87
C ASP A 248 -27.37 7.68 -6.11
N ASN A 249 -26.71 7.68 -4.95
CA ASN A 249 -26.59 8.84 -4.08
C ASN A 249 -25.24 9.57 -4.18
N GLY A 250 -24.26 9.01 -4.91
CA GLY A 250 -22.92 9.58 -5.07
C GLY A 250 -22.16 9.71 -3.75
N ARG A 251 -22.19 8.67 -2.90
CA ARG A 251 -21.52 8.68 -1.58
C ARG A 251 -21.24 7.29 -1.04
N LEU A 252 -20.37 7.21 -0.02
CA LEU A 252 -20.24 6.00 0.79
C LEU A 252 -21.55 5.69 1.53
N LYS A 253 -21.88 4.41 1.64
CA LYS A 253 -22.99 3.93 2.47
C LYS A 253 -22.68 4.13 3.95
N ASP A 254 -23.70 4.49 4.73
CA ASP A 254 -23.59 4.63 6.18
C ASP A 254 -23.11 3.32 6.84
N GLY A 255 -22.27 3.44 7.88
CA GLY A 255 -21.67 2.30 8.60
C GLY A 255 -20.40 1.73 7.96
N THR A 256 -20.02 2.19 6.78
CA THR A 256 -18.75 1.82 6.10
C THR A 256 -17.51 2.41 6.80
N VAL A 257 -17.71 3.50 7.53
CA VAL A 257 -16.65 4.30 8.15
C VAL A 257 -16.77 4.26 9.66
N THR A 258 -15.64 4.21 10.35
CA THR A 258 -15.53 4.38 11.80
C THR A 258 -14.77 5.66 12.13
N ASP A 259 -15.04 6.25 13.30
CA ASP A 259 -14.25 7.37 13.83
C ASP A 259 -12.89 6.93 14.40
N LYS A 260 -12.41 5.76 13.98
CA LYS A 260 -11.04 5.32 14.28
C LYS A 260 -10.12 5.97 13.28
N THR A 261 -9.13 6.64 13.82
CA THR A 261 -7.96 7.11 13.11
C THR A 261 -7.24 5.84 12.59
N GLN A 262 -6.91 5.72 11.30
CA GLN A 262 -6.20 4.57 10.70
C GLN A 262 -5.24 5.03 9.59
N GLU A 263 -4.10 4.35 9.43
CA GLU A 263 -3.25 4.57 8.27
C GLU A 263 -3.99 4.06 7.04
N SER A 264 -4.30 5.00 6.15
CA SER A 264 -5.18 4.74 5.02
C SER A 264 -4.41 4.20 3.82
N VAL A 265 -3.20 4.71 3.57
CA VAL A 265 -2.30 4.17 2.55
C VAL A 265 -0.86 4.26 2.99
N PHE A 266 -0.07 3.32 2.51
CA PHE A 266 1.37 3.41 2.35
C PHE A 266 1.69 3.42 0.85
N VAL A 267 2.47 4.41 0.41
CA VAL A 267 2.89 4.60 -0.98
C VAL A 267 4.40 4.38 -1.07
N THR A 268 4.80 3.24 -1.62
CA THR A 268 6.20 2.92 -1.95
C THR A 268 6.66 3.70 -3.16
N ILE A 269 7.95 4.04 -3.21
CA ILE A 269 8.59 4.65 -4.38
C ILE A 269 9.44 3.60 -5.07
N GLU A 270 9.28 3.47 -6.39
CA GLU A 270 10.15 2.68 -7.24
C GLU A 270 10.98 3.62 -8.14
N ASP A 271 12.30 3.51 -8.13
CA ASP A 271 13.17 4.33 -8.99
C ASP A 271 13.22 3.83 -10.45
N LEU A 272 14.05 4.46 -11.27
CA LEU A 272 14.23 4.10 -12.69
C LEU A 272 14.92 2.75 -12.90
N GLU A 273 15.53 2.19 -11.86
CA GLU A 273 16.23 0.90 -11.87
C GLU A 273 15.37 -0.22 -11.25
N ASN A 274 14.12 0.09 -10.89
CA ASN A 274 13.17 -0.77 -10.19
C ASN A 274 13.54 -1.07 -8.72
N ASN A 275 14.37 -0.23 -8.10
CA ASN A 275 14.61 -0.29 -6.66
C ASN A 275 13.42 0.31 -5.92
N LYS A 276 12.95 -0.33 -4.84
CA LYS A 276 11.85 0.14 -3.99
C LYS A 276 12.26 1.24 -2.98
N TYR A 277 13.11 2.16 -3.42
CA TYR A 277 13.52 3.35 -2.68
C TYR A 277 14.01 4.43 -3.66
N LEU A 278 14.15 5.67 -3.18
CA LEU A 278 14.76 6.77 -3.92
C LEU A 278 15.82 7.47 -3.06
N LYS A 279 17.06 7.51 -3.55
CA LYS A 279 18.12 8.37 -2.98
C LYS A 279 17.90 9.80 -3.46
N LEU A 280 17.55 10.70 -2.54
CA LEU A 280 17.22 12.09 -2.84
C LEU A 280 18.35 13.02 -2.38
N ASP A 281 19.12 13.56 -3.33
CA ASP A 281 20.19 14.51 -3.04
C ASP A 281 19.65 15.84 -2.49
N ALA A 282 20.48 16.55 -1.72
CA ALA A 282 20.16 17.85 -1.15
C ALA A 282 19.56 18.83 -2.19
N GLY A 283 18.43 19.45 -1.83
CA GLY A 283 17.71 20.38 -2.69
C GLY A 283 16.84 19.75 -3.79
N LYS A 284 16.97 18.45 -4.08
CA LYS A 284 16.10 17.73 -5.01
C LYS A 284 14.77 17.37 -4.34
N SER A 285 13.75 17.12 -5.16
CA SER A 285 12.41 16.74 -4.69
C SER A 285 11.82 15.57 -5.46
N VAL A 286 10.76 14.96 -4.94
CA VAL A 286 9.94 13.95 -5.62
C VAL A 286 8.46 14.27 -5.38
N SER A 287 7.63 14.09 -6.41
CA SER A 287 6.17 14.17 -6.29
C SER A 287 5.55 12.79 -6.39
N LEU A 288 4.64 12.46 -5.47
CA LEU A 288 3.95 11.17 -5.35
C LEU A 288 2.44 11.39 -5.37
N LEU A 289 1.69 10.43 -5.91
CA LEU A 289 0.24 10.41 -5.81
C LEU A 289 -0.22 9.31 -4.86
N ALA A 290 -1.16 9.65 -3.99
CA ALA A 290 -1.80 8.74 -3.05
C ALA A 290 -3.32 8.79 -3.26
N PHE A 291 -3.97 7.64 -3.41
CA PHE A 291 -5.42 7.56 -3.59
C PHE A 291 -6.10 7.09 -2.31
N LEU A 292 -6.90 7.97 -1.72
CA LEU A 292 -7.62 7.74 -0.47
C LEU A 292 -9.08 7.41 -0.75
N PRO A 293 -9.72 6.57 0.09
CA PRO A 293 -11.15 6.29 -0.04
C PRO A 293 -11.97 7.58 0.14
N PRO A 294 -13.18 7.66 -0.44
CA PRO A 294 -14.10 8.80 -0.30
C PRO A 294 -14.70 8.92 1.11
N ILE A 295 -13.87 8.90 2.15
CA ILE A 295 -14.36 9.05 3.51
C ILE A 295 -14.83 10.49 3.70
N PRO A 296 -16.10 10.71 4.14
CA PRO A 296 -16.59 12.04 4.42
C PRO A 296 -15.79 12.71 5.53
N MET A 297 -15.15 13.83 5.18
CA MET A 297 -14.41 14.69 6.10
C MET A 297 -15.18 15.99 6.28
N ASP A 298 -15.47 16.37 7.53
CA ASP A 298 -15.85 17.76 7.82
C ASP A 298 -14.59 18.63 7.95
N GLY A 299 -14.75 19.95 7.87
CA GLY A 299 -13.62 20.88 7.87
C GLY A 299 -12.75 20.85 9.14
N THR A 300 -13.24 20.29 10.24
CA THR A 300 -12.48 20.09 11.49
C THR A 300 -11.74 18.77 11.50
N THR A 301 -12.35 17.70 11.01
CA THR A 301 -11.79 16.35 10.97
C THR A 301 -10.73 16.23 9.88
N GLY A 302 -10.93 16.87 8.72
CA GLY A 302 -9.96 16.87 7.63
C GLY A 302 -8.57 17.42 8.02
N ASN A 303 -8.52 18.34 8.99
CA ASN A 303 -7.28 18.94 9.50
C ASN A 303 -6.48 18.01 10.44
N ALA A 304 -7.07 16.89 10.87
CA ALA A 304 -6.40 15.91 11.73
C ALA A 304 -5.63 14.84 10.95
N ALA A 305 -5.73 14.82 9.62
CA ALA A 305 -4.92 13.94 8.79
C ALA A 305 -3.43 14.31 8.88
N LYS A 306 -2.57 13.29 8.79
CA LYS A 306 -1.12 13.45 8.85
C LYS A 306 -0.44 12.69 7.71
N ILE A 307 0.75 13.12 7.36
CA ILE A 307 1.63 12.43 6.42
C ILE A 307 2.86 11.98 7.17
N ARG A 308 3.21 10.70 7.04
CA ARG A 308 4.48 10.15 7.52
C ARG A 308 5.41 9.88 6.36
N VAL A 309 6.63 10.41 6.42
CA VAL A 309 7.69 10.08 5.45
C VAL A 309 8.57 9.00 6.05
N HIS A 310 8.80 7.92 5.31
CA HIS A 310 9.66 6.81 5.72
C HIS A 310 11.01 6.96 5.03
N THR A 311 12.07 7.03 5.84
CA THR A 311 13.45 7.18 5.38
C THR A 311 14.38 6.28 6.19
N THR A 312 15.53 5.90 5.62
CA THR A 312 16.51 5.11 6.38
C THR A 312 17.20 5.96 7.46
N GLY A 313 17.54 5.33 8.59
CA GLY A 313 18.30 5.95 9.68
C GLY A 313 17.46 6.73 10.70
N TYR A 314 18.01 7.85 11.19
CA TYR A 314 17.48 8.65 12.31
C TYR A 314 16.39 9.64 11.89
N GLN A 315 15.56 9.28 10.92
CA GLN A 315 14.66 10.23 10.28
C GLN A 315 13.30 9.58 10.07
N ASN A 316 12.33 9.96 10.91
CA ASN A 316 10.92 9.64 10.72
C ASN A 316 10.11 10.88 11.07
N PHE A 317 9.31 11.35 10.11
CA PHE A 317 8.59 12.61 10.23
C PHE A 317 7.11 12.35 10.11
N VAL A 318 6.33 12.93 11.01
CA VAL A 318 4.88 12.98 10.89
C VAL A 318 4.45 14.44 10.87
N ILE A 319 3.84 14.87 9.78
CA ILE A 319 3.50 16.28 9.53
C ILE A 319 1.98 16.37 9.37
N PRO A 320 1.31 17.38 9.98
CA PRO A 320 -0.10 17.61 9.74
C PRO A 320 -0.34 17.94 8.26
N LEU A 321 -1.44 17.42 7.73
CA LEU A 321 -1.89 17.78 6.39
C LEU A 321 -2.40 19.23 6.41
N ASN A 322 -1.55 20.18 5.98
CA ASN A 322 -1.95 21.59 5.84
C ASN A 322 -2.83 21.77 4.59
N GLY A 323 -4.08 21.32 4.66
CA GLY A 323 -5.08 21.44 3.61
C GLY A 323 -6.40 20.81 4.04
N ASN A 324 -7.52 21.45 3.69
CA ASN A 324 -8.83 20.85 3.93
C ASN A 324 -8.97 19.61 3.04
N LEU A 325 -9.00 18.42 3.63
CA LEU A 325 -9.42 17.21 2.92
C LEU A 325 -10.84 17.39 2.42
N GLN A 326 -10.99 17.64 1.12
CA GLN A 326 -12.27 17.59 0.44
C GLN A 326 -12.41 16.22 -0.22
N GLN A 327 -13.56 15.57 0.00
CA GLN A 327 -13.89 14.31 -0.66
C GLN A 327 -13.84 14.49 -2.19
N GLU A 328 -13.37 13.46 -2.89
CA GLU A 328 -13.39 13.41 -4.37
C GLU A 328 -12.62 14.58 -5.02
N SER A 329 -11.61 15.08 -4.31
CA SER A 329 -10.80 16.20 -4.75
C SER A 329 -9.33 15.80 -4.91
N LYS A 330 -8.58 16.67 -5.58
CA LYS A 330 -7.12 16.61 -5.61
C LYS A 330 -6.52 17.68 -4.72
N ILE A 331 -5.62 17.28 -3.84
CA ILE A 331 -4.98 18.17 -2.86
C ILE A 331 -3.47 18.06 -2.99
N THR A 332 -2.79 19.19 -3.16
CA THR A 332 -1.32 19.23 -3.19
C THR A 332 -0.78 19.53 -1.80
N VAL A 333 0.16 18.70 -1.34
CA VAL A 333 0.81 18.82 -0.05
C VAL A 333 2.30 18.94 -0.26
N ARG A 334 2.90 19.95 0.36
CA ARG A 334 4.35 20.10 0.37
C ARG A 334 4.87 19.84 1.78
N ILE A 335 5.71 18.82 1.88
CA ILE A 335 6.43 18.49 3.10
C ILE A 335 7.49 19.58 3.31
N PRO A 336 7.64 20.16 4.52
CA PRO A 336 8.72 21.10 4.83
C PRO A 336 10.09 20.53 4.47
N ASP A 337 11.02 21.40 4.06
CA ASP A 337 12.40 21.00 3.75
C ASP A 337 13.04 20.35 4.99
N PHE A 338 13.73 19.22 4.81
CA PHE A 338 14.39 18.51 5.92
C PHE A 338 15.57 19.33 6.47
N ASP A 339 15.58 19.59 7.77
CA ASP A 339 16.78 20.07 8.44
C ASP A 339 17.43 18.90 9.21
N PRO A 340 18.47 18.25 8.65
CA PRO A 340 19.15 17.17 9.34
C PRO A 340 20.02 17.63 10.51
N GLU A 341 20.02 18.92 10.88
CA GLU A 341 20.53 19.34 12.19
C GLU A 341 19.59 18.91 13.34
N HIS A 342 18.33 18.56 13.05
CA HIS A 342 17.34 18.05 14.01
C HIS A 342 17.18 16.53 13.88
N ILE A 343 18.24 15.80 14.21
CA ILE A 343 18.27 14.32 14.23
C ILE A 343 17.42 13.82 15.41
N HIS A 344 16.31 13.14 15.13
CA HIS A 344 15.47 12.49 16.15
C HIS A 344 15.65 10.97 16.11
N ALA A 345 15.50 10.30 17.24
CA ALA A 345 15.46 8.84 17.23
C ALA A 345 14.29 8.35 16.37
N ASN A 346 14.51 7.28 15.61
CA ASN A 346 13.48 6.59 14.86
C ASN A 346 12.58 5.81 15.83
N ASN A 347 11.56 6.50 16.35
CA ASN A 347 10.57 6.00 17.32
C ASN A 347 9.34 5.45 16.61
N TRP A 348 9.54 4.45 15.76
CA TRP A 348 8.47 3.94 14.90
C TRP A 348 7.34 3.26 15.67
N MET A 349 7.60 2.70 16.87
CA MET A 349 6.58 2.01 17.65
C MET A 349 5.57 2.99 18.25
N THR A 350 5.98 4.23 18.54
CA THR A 350 5.15 5.30 19.11
C THR A 350 3.84 5.50 18.33
N TYR A 351 3.84 5.21 17.04
CA TYR A 351 2.67 5.41 16.17
C TYR A 351 1.70 4.20 16.11
N LEU A 352 2.05 3.07 16.74
CA LEU A 352 1.28 1.81 16.64
C LEU A 352 0.16 1.71 17.68
N ASP A 353 -0.89 0.92 17.38
CA ASP A 353 -1.98 0.63 18.34
C ASP A 353 -1.44 -0.21 19.51
N ASP A 354 -1.63 0.32 20.71
CA ASP A 354 -1.37 -0.29 22.00
C ASP A 354 -1.94 -1.71 22.18
N LYS A 355 -3.04 -2.05 21.49
CA LYS A 355 -3.70 -3.36 21.58
C LYS A 355 -3.01 -4.45 20.77
N ILE A 356 -2.09 -4.08 19.88
CA ILE A 356 -1.45 -5.04 18.99
C ILE A 356 -0.52 -5.93 19.79
N TYR A 357 -0.59 -7.22 19.49
CA TYR A 357 0.30 -8.19 20.10
C TYR A 357 1.69 -8.06 19.50
N LEU A 358 2.73 -8.07 20.32
CA LEU A 358 4.11 -7.94 19.83
C LEU A 358 4.49 -9.06 18.85
N SER A 359 3.86 -10.23 18.95
CA SER A 359 4.00 -11.34 17.98
C SER A 359 3.55 -10.98 16.57
N GLN A 360 2.68 -9.98 16.41
CA GLN A 360 2.19 -9.53 15.10
C GLN A 360 3.11 -8.48 14.45
N LEU A 361 4.10 -7.95 15.18
CA LEU A 361 4.98 -6.90 14.68
C LEU A 361 6.14 -7.47 13.87
N SER A 362 6.54 -6.69 12.87
CA SER A 362 7.78 -6.88 12.13
C SER A 362 8.87 -6.07 12.84
N VAL A 363 9.81 -6.73 13.50
CA VAL A 363 10.78 -6.06 14.39
C VAL A 363 12.20 -6.21 13.84
N PRO A 364 12.88 -5.11 13.48
CA PRO A 364 14.28 -5.18 13.07
C PRO A 364 15.15 -5.47 14.28
N GLY A 365 16.02 -6.46 14.12
CA GLY A 365 16.89 -6.98 15.17
C GLY A 365 18.37 -6.99 14.79
N ALA A 366 19.21 -6.80 15.78
CA ALA A 366 20.66 -6.92 15.67
C ALA A 366 21.12 -8.31 16.11
N TYR A 367 21.68 -9.05 15.16
CA TYR A 367 22.38 -10.30 15.45
C TYR A 367 23.70 -9.99 16.17
N ALA A 368 24.01 -10.72 17.24
CA ALA A 368 25.27 -10.56 17.98
C ALA A 368 25.54 -9.10 18.39
N ALA A 369 24.54 -8.44 18.98
CA ALA A 369 24.44 -6.98 19.09
C ALA A 369 25.58 -6.29 19.84
N THR A 370 26.32 -7.02 20.69
CA THR A 370 27.47 -6.51 21.45
C THR A 370 28.74 -7.32 21.19
N SER A 371 28.84 -7.96 20.03
CA SER A 371 29.94 -8.87 19.75
C SER A 371 31.30 -8.15 19.65
N PHE A 372 32.34 -8.85 20.12
CA PHE A 372 33.73 -8.41 20.09
C PHE A 372 34.53 -9.26 19.10
N GLY A 373 35.73 -8.81 18.71
CA GLY A 373 36.61 -9.57 17.82
C GLY A 373 36.17 -9.49 16.35
N SER A 374 36.20 -10.62 15.62
CA SER A 374 35.92 -10.63 14.17
C SER A 374 34.49 -10.25 13.75
N LEU A 375 33.58 -10.09 14.72
CA LEU A 375 32.18 -9.70 14.50
C LEU A 375 31.92 -8.21 14.80
N GLN A 376 32.91 -7.50 15.34
CA GLN A 376 32.77 -6.09 15.77
C GLN A 376 32.41 -5.15 14.61
N ASN A 377 32.87 -5.48 13.40
CA ASN A 377 32.60 -4.68 12.20
C ASN A 377 31.11 -4.73 11.78
N TRP A 378 30.31 -5.65 12.33
CA TRP A 378 28.90 -5.80 11.97
C TRP A 378 27.96 -4.88 12.76
N THR A 379 28.47 -4.18 13.77
CA THR A 379 27.64 -3.49 14.76
C THR A 379 28.18 -2.11 15.08
N MET A 380 27.32 -1.10 14.98
CA MET A 380 27.56 0.23 15.56
C MET A 380 27.19 0.25 17.06
N PRO A 381 27.50 1.30 17.83
CA PRO A 381 27.10 1.39 19.24
C PRO A 381 25.60 1.16 19.45
N ILE A 382 25.22 0.52 20.56
CA ILE A 382 23.80 0.20 20.87
C ILE A 382 22.90 1.44 20.82
N SER A 383 23.37 2.58 21.33
CA SER A 383 22.64 3.85 21.25
C SER A 383 22.33 4.27 19.81
N SER A 384 23.26 4.04 18.89
CA SER A 384 23.07 4.30 17.47
C SER A 384 22.05 3.35 16.84
N GLN A 385 22.14 2.05 17.15
CA GLN A 385 21.17 1.06 16.68
C GLN A 385 19.74 1.40 17.15
N LEU A 386 19.57 1.79 18.43
CA LEU A 386 18.29 2.24 18.99
C LEU A 386 17.77 3.48 18.28
N GLY A 387 18.64 4.47 18.08
CA GLY A 387 18.29 5.72 17.39
C GLY A 387 17.92 5.53 15.92
N MET A 388 18.39 4.46 15.27
CA MET A 388 18.04 4.11 13.88
C MET A 388 16.85 3.13 13.78
N GLY A 389 16.24 2.75 14.89
CA GLY A 389 14.98 2.00 14.91
C GLY A 389 15.08 0.52 15.27
N ILE A 390 16.27 0.01 15.60
CA ILE A 390 16.43 -1.37 16.09
C ILE A 390 15.75 -1.52 17.45
N ARG A 391 14.97 -2.60 17.61
CA ARG A 391 14.22 -2.88 18.84
C ARG A 391 14.42 -4.30 19.37
N ALA A 392 15.06 -5.18 18.62
CA ALA A 392 15.46 -6.51 19.09
C ALA A 392 16.99 -6.67 19.09
N PHE A 393 17.54 -7.25 20.16
CA PHE A 393 18.98 -7.38 20.33
C PHE A 393 19.33 -8.80 20.78
N ASP A 394 20.10 -9.52 19.97
CA ASP A 394 20.65 -10.81 20.37
C ASP A 394 21.87 -10.63 21.26
N LEU A 395 21.68 -10.90 22.55
CA LEU A 395 22.68 -10.87 23.61
C LEU A 395 23.09 -12.28 24.07
N SER A 396 22.65 -13.32 23.36
CA SER A 396 22.86 -14.72 23.78
C SER A 396 24.34 -15.15 23.82
N ILE A 397 25.19 -14.45 23.05
CA ILE A 397 26.64 -14.68 23.00
C ILE A 397 27.45 -13.56 23.67
N SER A 398 26.78 -12.62 24.35
CA SER A 398 27.40 -11.47 25.00
C SER A 398 28.06 -11.84 26.33
N THR A 399 29.18 -11.18 26.64
CA THR A 399 29.75 -11.22 27.99
C THR A 399 28.84 -10.48 28.98
N GLU A 400 28.89 -10.84 30.26
CA GLU A 400 28.12 -10.16 31.31
C GLU A 400 28.29 -8.62 31.30
N GLU A 401 29.51 -8.13 31.13
CA GLU A 401 29.81 -6.69 31.11
C GLU A 401 29.17 -5.96 29.90
N ALA A 402 29.22 -6.60 28.73
CA ALA A 402 28.58 -6.08 27.53
C ALA A 402 27.05 -6.09 27.65
N THR A 403 26.48 -7.12 28.27
CA THR A 403 25.06 -7.17 28.59
C THR A 403 24.67 -6.03 29.53
N LYS A 404 25.42 -5.78 30.61
CA LYS A 404 25.18 -4.63 31.51
C LYS A 404 25.22 -3.29 30.77
N THR A 405 26.20 -3.11 29.89
CA THR A 405 26.34 -1.90 29.07
C THR A 405 25.15 -1.71 28.13
N ALA A 406 24.68 -2.79 27.47
CA ALA A 406 23.51 -2.74 26.62
C ALA A 406 22.24 -2.37 27.42
N PHE A 407 22.03 -2.98 28.59
CA PHE A 407 20.87 -2.66 29.44
C PHE A 407 20.88 -1.22 29.93
N ALA A 408 22.04 -0.66 30.28
CA ALA A 408 22.14 0.75 30.64
C ALA A 408 21.74 1.67 29.46
N ALA A 409 22.15 1.34 28.23
CA ALA A 409 21.73 2.07 27.04
C ALA A 409 20.22 1.92 26.76
N PHE A 410 19.66 0.73 26.99
CA PHE A 410 18.21 0.47 26.87
C PHE A 410 17.41 1.31 27.86
N GLU A 411 17.81 1.36 29.13
CA GLU A 411 17.12 2.17 30.15
C GLU A 411 17.17 3.67 29.78
N SER A 412 18.33 4.19 29.40
CA SER A 412 18.49 5.59 29.00
C SER A 412 17.63 5.95 27.78
N PHE A 413 17.55 5.05 26.80
CA PHE A 413 16.70 5.24 25.64
C PHE A 413 15.21 5.27 26.01
N LEU A 414 14.75 4.33 26.83
CA LEU A 414 13.34 4.23 27.24
C LEU A 414 12.90 5.34 28.22
N GLU A 415 13.85 6.00 28.90
CA GLU A 415 13.58 7.22 29.66
C GLU A 415 13.19 8.39 28.75
N SER A 416 13.88 8.52 27.61
CA SER A 416 13.60 9.58 26.63
C SER A 416 12.46 9.21 25.69
N ASN A 417 12.19 7.91 25.52
CA ASN A 417 11.22 7.37 24.55
C ASN A 417 10.31 6.33 25.23
N PRO A 418 9.44 6.75 26.17
CA PRO A 418 8.62 5.83 26.99
C PRO A 418 7.58 5.06 26.17
N GLU A 419 7.27 5.55 24.97
CA GLU A 419 6.39 4.88 24.03
C GLU A 419 7.09 3.77 23.23
N GLU A 420 8.39 3.53 23.40
CA GLU A 420 9.07 2.43 22.74
C GLU A 420 9.18 1.21 23.68
N CYS A 421 9.50 0.03 23.14
CA CYS A 421 9.86 -1.14 23.95
C CYS A 421 11.03 -1.88 23.32
N ILE A 422 11.84 -2.54 24.15
CA ILE A 422 13.05 -3.24 23.69
C ILE A 422 12.92 -4.74 23.96
N ILE A 423 13.34 -5.57 23.00
CA ILE A 423 13.38 -7.02 23.11
C ILE A 423 14.85 -7.44 23.24
N ALA A 424 15.20 -7.99 24.40
CA ALA A 424 16.54 -8.53 24.67
C ALA A 424 16.49 -10.06 24.62
N VAL A 425 17.11 -10.66 23.60
CA VAL A 425 17.25 -12.11 23.51
C VAL A 425 18.44 -12.52 24.35
N CYS A 426 18.18 -13.09 25.52
CA CYS A 426 19.19 -13.44 26.50
C CYS A 426 19.31 -14.96 26.62
N GLY A 427 20.55 -15.47 26.67
CA GLY A 427 20.82 -16.84 27.09
C GLY A 427 20.64 -17.01 28.61
N ASN A 428 21.12 -18.12 29.16
CA ASN A 428 20.94 -18.52 30.57
C ASN A 428 21.50 -17.54 31.63
N ASN A 429 22.21 -16.48 31.24
CA ASN A 429 22.79 -15.46 32.13
C ASN A 429 22.09 -14.10 31.96
N ALA A 430 20.75 -14.07 31.98
CA ALA A 430 19.99 -12.84 31.78
C ALA A 430 20.30 -11.82 32.89
N THR A 431 21.01 -10.75 32.53
CA THR A 431 21.05 -9.53 33.34
C THR A 431 19.67 -8.88 33.25
N THR A 432 19.09 -8.50 34.37
CA THR A 432 17.78 -7.82 34.42
C THR A 432 17.94 -6.40 34.93
N SER A 433 16.93 -5.59 34.66
CA SER A 433 16.85 -4.19 35.09
C SER A 433 15.50 -3.92 35.73
N SER A 434 15.35 -2.72 36.32
CA SER A 434 14.07 -2.29 36.90
C SER A 434 12.93 -2.22 35.88
N ARG A 435 13.27 -2.00 34.60
CA ARG A 435 12.33 -1.94 33.47
C ARG A 435 12.06 -3.30 32.83
N SER A 436 12.74 -4.37 33.26
CA SER A 436 12.57 -5.69 32.67
C SER A 436 11.18 -6.27 32.91
N ILE A 437 10.64 -6.99 31.91
CA ILE A 437 9.45 -7.83 32.02
C ILE A 437 9.75 -9.21 31.47
N GLU A 438 9.08 -10.21 32.03
CA GLU A 438 9.16 -11.58 31.54
C GLU A 438 8.35 -11.75 30.25
N PHE A 439 8.82 -12.69 29.43
CA PHE A 439 8.12 -13.06 28.21
C PHE A 439 6.73 -13.63 28.49
N SER A 440 5.75 -13.16 27.72
CA SER A 440 4.42 -13.75 27.61
C SER A 440 4.03 -13.83 26.13
N PRO A 441 3.49 -14.97 25.65
CA PRO A 441 3.05 -15.12 24.25
C PRO A 441 2.07 -14.02 23.81
N ASP A 442 1.14 -13.67 24.70
CA ASP A 442 0.03 -12.74 24.45
C ASP A 442 0.35 -11.30 24.87
N LEU A 443 1.65 -10.94 24.96
CA LEU A 443 2.05 -9.60 25.34
C LEU A 443 1.66 -8.59 24.25
N ASN A 444 0.86 -7.60 24.63
CA ASN A 444 0.52 -6.48 23.76
C ASN A 444 1.46 -5.29 23.98
N LEU A 445 1.43 -4.39 23.00
CA LEU A 445 2.31 -3.23 22.97
C LEU A 445 2.11 -2.32 24.19
N ARG A 446 0.87 -2.10 24.62
CA ARG A 446 0.53 -1.31 25.81
C ARG A 446 1.27 -1.77 27.07
N ALA A 447 1.31 -3.09 27.28
CA ALA A 447 1.99 -3.68 28.43
C ALA A 447 3.52 -3.63 28.31
N ALA A 448 4.04 -3.49 27.09
CA ALA A 448 5.46 -3.46 26.78
C ALA A 448 6.06 -2.04 26.72
N ARG A 449 5.25 -0.98 26.52
CA ARG A 449 5.70 0.43 26.47
C ARG A 449 6.61 0.76 27.67
N GLY A 450 7.79 1.30 27.39
CA GLY A 450 8.79 1.70 28.39
C GLY A 450 9.51 0.55 29.08
N ARG A 451 9.34 -0.69 28.61
CA ARG A 451 9.90 -1.91 29.21
C ARG A 451 10.92 -2.62 28.31
N ILE A 452 11.71 -3.47 28.94
CA ILE A 452 12.66 -4.38 28.29
C ILE A 452 12.12 -5.80 28.43
N LEU A 453 11.64 -6.38 27.33
CA LEU A 453 11.18 -7.76 27.26
C LEU A 453 12.40 -8.69 27.25
N ILE A 454 12.50 -9.53 28.29
CA ILE A 454 13.51 -10.58 28.33
C ILE A 454 12.98 -11.79 27.57
N LEU A 455 13.59 -12.06 26.42
CA LEU A 455 13.22 -13.16 25.55
C LEU A 455 14.21 -14.33 25.75
N PRO A 456 13.79 -15.43 26.40
CA PRO A 456 14.66 -16.58 26.62
C PRO A 456 14.93 -17.34 25.30
N THR A 457 16.14 -17.88 25.14
CA THR A 457 16.51 -18.65 23.94
C THR A 457 15.82 -20.01 23.83
N ASP A 458 15.37 -20.58 24.96
CA ASP A 458 14.93 -21.98 25.06
C ASP A 458 13.42 -22.10 25.36
N ASN A 459 12.59 -21.23 24.79
CA ASN A 459 11.14 -21.24 25.02
C ASN A 459 10.37 -21.85 23.85
N SER A 460 9.49 -22.82 24.14
CA SER A 460 8.70 -23.54 23.13
C SER A 460 7.68 -22.68 22.39
N ALA A 461 7.31 -21.51 22.91
CA ALA A 461 6.44 -20.55 22.22
C ALA A 461 7.19 -19.69 21.18
N ILE A 462 8.52 -19.83 21.09
CA ILE A 462 9.38 -19.06 20.20
C ILE A 462 10.00 -20.01 19.19
N THR A 463 9.68 -19.80 17.92
CA THR A 463 10.35 -20.49 16.82
C THR A 463 11.57 -19.67 16.41
N ARG A 464 12.75 -20.05 16.90
CA ARG A 464 14.02 -19.45 16.47
C ARG A 464 14.64 -20.27 15.34
N ASN A 465 14.75 -19.65 14.17
CA ASN A 465 15.24 -20.29 12.97
C ASN A 465 16.57 -19.66 12.54
N ALA A 466 17.64 -20.46 12.52
CA ALA A 466 18.86 -20.08 11.83
C ALA A 466 18.67 -20.26 10.33
N TYR A 467 18.97 -19.24 9.52
CA TYR A 467 18.98 -19.39 8.07
C TYR A 467 20.10 -20.35 7.60
N THR A 468 19.85 -21.05 6.49
CA THR A 468 20.86 -21.90 5.81
C THR A 468 21.28 -21.37 4.45
N SER A 469 20.43 -20.52 3.85
CA SER A 469 20.64 -19.79 2.59
C SER A 469 19.67 -18.60 2.55
N SER A 470 19.86 -17.65 1.63
CA SER A 470 18.92 -16.53 1.44
C SER A 470 17.51 -17.02 1.12
N SER A 471 17.36 -17.99 0.21
CA SER A 471 16.05 -18.59 -0.12
C SER A 471 15.38 -19.28 1.08
N ASP A 472 16.16 -19.87 1.97
CA ASP A 472 15.64 -20.45 3.22
C ASP A 472 15.20 -19.35 4.21
N ALA A 473 15.94 -18.23 4.29
CA ALA A 473 15.50 -17.07 5.06
C ALA A 473 14.15 -16.55 4.53
N GLU A 474 14.01 -16.31 3.23
CA GLU A 474 12.76 -15.85 2.61
C GLU A 474 11.56 -16.75 2.94
N LYS A 475 11.75 -18.07 2.86
CA LYS A 475 10.69 -19.04 3.24
C LYS A 475 10.31 -18.92 4.71
N LYS A 476 11.28 -18.71 5.59
CA LYS A 476 11.05 -18.55 7.04
C LYS A 476 10.35 -17.23 7.36
N LEU A 477 10.69 -16.14 6.66
CA LEU A 477 9.96 -14.88 6.74
C LEU A 477 8.53 -15.03 6.23
N SER A 478 8.32 -15.73 5.11
CA SER A 478 6.98 -16.02 4.61
C SER A 478 6.15 -16.83 5.62
N ALA A 479 6.75 -17.84 6.25
CA ALA A 479 6.07 -18.62 7.28
C ALA A 479 5.76 -17.79 8.55
N ALA A 480 6.61 -16.81 8.89
CA ALA A 480 6.35 -15.87 9.97
C ALA A 480 5.13 -14.99 9.69
N ALA A 481 4.84 -14.69 8.42
CA ALA A 481 3.68 -13.88 8.03
C ALA A 481 2.34 -14.57 8.36
N ASP A 482 2.35 -15.91 8.39
CA ASP A 482 1.19 -16.74 8.73
C ASP A 482 1.02 -16.94 10.25
N ASN A 483 1.96 -16.46 11.08
CA ASN A 483 1.88 -16.64 12.51
C ASN A 483 0.69 -15.87 13.10
N GLY A 484 -0.16 -16.59 13.84
CA GLY A 484 -1.23 -16.01 14.62
C GLY A 484 -0.72 -15.29 15.88
N VAL A 485 -1.64 -14.60 16.55
CA VAL A 485 -1.41 -14.03 17.89
C VAL A 485 -0.85 -15.09 18.83
N GLY A 486 0.20 -14.75 19.56
CA GLY A 486 0.84 -15.64 20.53
C GLY A 486 2.01 -16.44 19.98
N THR A 487 2.17 -16.52 18.65
CA THR A 487 3.27 -17.26 18.02
C THR A 487 4.39 -16.30 17.66
N TRP A 488 5.57 -16.52 18.24
CA TRP A 488 6.75 -15.69 18.00
C TRP A 488 7.73 -16.40 17.08
N SER A 489 8.27 -15.67 16.10
CA SER A 489 9.35 -16.12 15.25
C SER A 489 10.54 -15.19 15.34
N ILE A 490 11.73 -15.79 15.41
CA ILE A 490 13.00 -15.11 15.25
C ILE A 490 13.70 -15.74 14.06
N THR A 491 14.03 -14.95 13.05
CA THR A 491 14.85 -15.41 11.93
C THR A 491 16.23 -14.80 12.05
N ASP A 492 17.23 -15.64 12.31
CA ASP A 492 18.63 -15.22 12.28
C ASP A 492 19.13 -15.24 10.83
N CYS A 493 19.40 -14.06 10.28
CA CYS A 493 19.90 -13.85 8.91
C CYS A 493 21.42 -13.65 8.86
N ALA A 494 22.07 -13.83 10.01
CA ALA A 494 23.51 -13.81 10.16
C ALA A 494 23.99 -15.00 11.00
N LYS A 495 25.25 -15.43 10.82
CA LYS A 495 25.92 -16.44 11.64
C LYS A 495 27.40 -16.15 11.71
N SER A 496 28.06 -16.55 12.80
CA SER A 496 29.51 -16.37 12.96
C SER A 496 30.31 -16.97 11.79
N GLY A 497 31.33 -16.24 11.34
CA GLY A 497 32.21 -16.66 10.24
C GLY A 497 31.69 -16.41 8.83
N MET A 498 30.55 -15.74 8.69
CA MET A 498 30.01 -15.35 7.38
C MET A 498 30.89 -14.28 6.72
N ALA A 499 31.13 -14.43 5.41
CA ALA A 499 31.85 -13.42 4.64
C ALA A 499 30.96 -12.18 4.41
N GLU A 500 31.58 -11.00 4.32
CA GLU A 500 30.87 -9.73 4.08
C GLU A 500 29.98 -9.78 2.83
N THR A 501 30.45 -10.38 1.74
CA THR A 501 29.69 -10.56 0.49
C THR A 501 28.48 -11.50 0.65
N GLU A 502 28.57 -12.51 1.51
CA GLU A 502 27.45 -13.40 1.84
C GLU A 502 26.40 -12.66 2.68
N ILE A 503 26.84 -11.80 3.62
CA ILE A 503 25.92 -10.95 4.39
C ILE A 503 25.20 -9.95 3.48
N ALA A 504 25.95 -9.24 2.62
CA ALA A 504 25.40 -8.27 1.67
C ALA A 504 24.34 -8.90 0.76
N SER A 505 24.65 -10.04 0.14
CA SER A 505 23.70 -10.75 -0.73
C SER A 505 22.49 -11.30 0.04
N THR A 506 22.68 -11.75 1.29
CA THR A 506 21.57 -12.21 2.14
C THR A 506 20.65 -11.06 2.51
N ASN A 507 21.20 -9.93 2.96
CA ASN A 507 20.44 -8.73 3.30
C ASN A 507 19.67 -8.20 2.09
N GLU A 508 20.31 -8.11 0.92
CA GLU A 508 19.67 -7.69 -0.33
C GLU A 508 18.50 -8.61 -0.72
N SER A 509 18.69 -9.92 -0.66
CA SER A 509 17.68 -10.92 -1.02
C SER A 509 16.44 -10.79 -0.12
N ILE A 510 16.66 -10.68 1.20
CA ILE A 510 15.58 -10.53 2.18
C ILE A 510 14.89 -9.18 2.01
N TYR A 511 15.65 -8.10 1.82
CA TYR A 511 15.10 -6.78 1.54
C TYR A 511 14.17 -6.83 0.32
N LYS A 512 14.65 -7.38 -0.81
CA LYS A 512 13.87 -7.55 -2.05
C LYS A 512 12.63 -8.42 -1.84
N HIS A 513 12.73 -9.48 -1.03
CA HIS A 513 11.58 -10.31 -0.68
C HIS A 513 10.52 -9.51 0.09
N ILE A 514 10.92 -8.78 1.12
CA ILE A 514 10.02 -7.98 1.97
C ILE A 514 9.31 -6.90 1.15
N VAL A 515 10.03 -6.11 0.35
CA VAL A 515 9.41 -4.98 -0.38
C VAL A 515 8.51 -5.42 -1.54
N ASN A 516 8.64 -6.67 -2.00
CA ASN A 516 7.80 -7.23 -3.06
C ASN A 516 6.56 -7.95 -2.53
N THR A 517 6.59 -8.45 -1.30
CA THR A 517 5.43 -9.09 -0.66
C THR A 517 4.65 -8.10 0.18
N GLN A 518 5.35 -7.37 1.06
CA GLN A 518 4.87 -6.35 2.00
C GLN A 518 3.48 -6.63 2.62
N GLU A 519 3.22 -7.91 2.90
CA GLU A 519 1.99 -8.43 3.51
C GLU A 519 2.39 -9.29 4.73
N GLY A 520 1.60 -9.22 5.82
CA GLY A 520 1.88 -10.01 7.03
C GLY A 520 3.08 -9.57 7.90
N SER A 521 3.33 -10.28 8.99
CA SER A 521 4.43 -9.99 9.93
C SER A 521 5.72 -10.66 9.47
N THR A 522 6.87 -10.00 9.53
CA THR A 522 8.17 -10.67 9.37
C THR A 522 8.63 -11.39 10.64
N GLY A 523 7.93 -11.21 11.76
CA GLY A 523 8.44 -11.52 13.09
C GLY A 523 9.68 -10.68 13.42
N ILE A 524 10.54 -11.21 14.31
CA ILE A 524 11.83 -10.60 14.62
C ILE A 524 12.86 -11.08 13.59
N VAL A 525 13.53 -10.14 12.92
CA VAL A 525 14.57 -10.47 11.93
C VAL A 525 15.91 -9.97 12.45
N MET A 526 16.81 -10.91 12.81
CA MET A 526 18.14 -10.59 13.34
C MET A 526 19.15 -10.52 12.20
N THR A 527 19.76 -9.36 12.00
CA THR A 527 20.65 -9.09 10.85
C THR A 527 22.03 -8.61 11.32
N ALA A 528 23.03 -8.76 10.45
CA ALA A 528 24.35 -8.13 10.60
C ALA A 528 24.40 -6.84 9.78
N TYR A 529 25.29 -5.91 10.14
CA TYR A 529 25.37 -4.56 9.56
C TYR A 529 24.06 -3.77 9.69
N VAL A 530 23.31 -3.96 10.79
CA VAL A 530 22.07 -3.24 11.05
C VAL A 530 22.23 -1.75 10.78
N CYS A 531 21.26 -1.18 10.08
CA CYS A 531 21.20 0.25 9.78
C CYS A 531 22.37 0.81 8.94
N SER A 532 23.29 -0.03 8.44
CA SER A 532 24.44 0.40 7.65
C SER A 532 24.19 0.18 6.17
N ALA A 533 24.37 1.22 5.35
CA ALA A 533 24.33 1.09 3.90
C ALA A 533 25.57 0.38 3.35
N TYR A 534 26.74 0.68 3.92
CA TYR A 534 28.04 0.17 3.51
C TYR A 534 28.81 -0.43 4.68
N SER A 535 29.62 -1.44 4.39
CA SER A 535 30.68 -1.92 5.30
C SER A 535 31.85 -0.94 5.36
N ASP A 536 32.77 -1.15 6.31
CA ASP A 536 34.04 -0.40 6.38
C ASP A 536 34.90 -0.55 5.11
N ASN A 537 34.66 -1.60 4.31
CA ASN A 537 35.33 -1.85 3.03
C ASN A 537 34.59 -1.23 1.84
N TYR A 538 33.57 -0.39 2.08
CA TYR A 538 32.72 0.25 1.06
C TYR A 538 31.88 -0.73 0.23
N THR A 539 31.67 -1.96 0.69
CA THR A 539 30.70 -2.88 0.08
C THR A 539 29.30 -2.47 0.52
N GLU A 540 28.35 -2.38 -0.42
CA GLU A 540 26.94 -2.15 -0.07
C GLU A 540 26.39 -3.39 0.64
N VAL A 541 25.90 -3.23 1.87
CA VAL A 541 25.47 -4.33 2.75
C VAL A 541 23.96 -4.33 3.02
N TYR A 542 23.21 -3.38 2.44
CA TYR A 542 21.74 -3.30 2.49
C TYR A 542 21.13 -3.26 3.90
N GLY A 543 21.92 -3.03 4.95
CA GLY A 543 21.46 -3.13 6.33
C GLY A 543 20.51 -2.00 6.73
N ASP A 544 20.70 -0.81 6.17
CA ASP A 544 19.78 0.32 6.32
C ASP A 544 18.43 0.09 5.64
N LEU A 545 18.45 -0.33 4.38
CA LEU A 545 17.26 -0.66 3.59
C LEU A 545 16.48 -1.83 4.19
N LEU A 546 17.16 -2.89 4.61
CA LEU A 546 16.52 -4.05 5.24
C LEU A 546 15.88 -3.68 6.58
N SER A 547 16.61 -2.94 7.43
CA SER A 547 16.06 -2.52 8.73
C SER A 547 14.81 -1.64 8.53
N GLN A 548 14.85 -0.72 7.57
CA GLN A 548 13.71 0.15 7.27
C GLN A 548 12.55 -0.62 6.64
N SER A 549 12.80 -1.57 5.73
CA SER A 549 11.70 -2.34 5.11
C SER A 549 10.96 -3.22 6.13
N ILE A 550 11.65 -3.74 7.14
CA ILE A 550 11.03 -4.45 8.27
C ILE A 550 10.15 -3.49 9.09
N ILE A 551 10.61 -2.26 9.36
CA ILE A 551 9.81 -1.24 10.04
C ILE A 551 8.56 -0.90 9.21
N ASP A 552 8.74 -0.72 7.90
CA ASP A 552 7.69 -0.34 6.97
C ASP A 552 6.58 -1.40 6.95
N CYS A 553 6.84 -2.69 7.15
CA CYS A 553 5.80 -3.74 7.27
C CYS A 553 4.75 -3.51 8.38
N ASN A 554 5.02 -2.62 9.34
CA ASN A 554 4.11 -2.26 10.42
C ASN A 554 3.13 -1.13 10.06
N TYR A 555 3.18 -0.57 8.85
CA TYR A 555 2.32 0.53 8.40
C TYR A 555 0.82 0.25 8.65
N LYS A 556 0.39 -1.01 8.51
CA LYS A 556 -0.99 -1.49 8.75
C LYS A 556 -1.46 -1.46 10.21
N PHE A 557 -0.53 -1.32 11.15
CA PHE A 557 -0.74 -1.41 12.60
C PHE A 557 -0.74 -0.07 13.30
N VAL A 558 -0.53 1.01 12.54
CA VAL A 558 -0.69 2.36 13.04
C VAL A 558 -2.16 2.51 13.44
N PHE A 559 -2.44 2.64 14.74
CA PHE A 559 -3.29 3.68 15.35
C PHE A 559 -3.74 3.51 16.82
N LYS A 560 -3.24 4.39 17.71
CA LYS A 560 -3.92 5.24 18.70
C LYS A 560 -2.88 5.76 19.70
N HIS A 561 -2.64 7.08 19.75
CA HIS A 561 -2.36 7.76 21.04
C HIS A 561 -3.67 8.39 21.49
N SER A 562 -4.15 8.01 22.67
CA SER A 562 -5.23 8.75 23.33
C SER A 562 -4.70 10.12 23.75
N ASP A 563 -5.40 11.18 23.34
CA ASP A 563 -5.52 12.48 23.99
C ASP A 563 -4.37 12.85 24.92
N ASN A 564 -3.26 13.31 24.34
CA ASN A 564 -2.40 14.39 24.79
C ASN A 564 -1.16 14.35 23.90
N ASP A 565 -0.97 15.38 23.10
CA ASP A 565 0.28 16.13 23.13
C ASP A 565 0.17 17.33 22.18
N GLN A 566 0.15 18.50 22.81
CA GLN A 566 0.68 19.71 22.23
C GLN A 566 2.19 19.55 22.14
N TYR A 567 2.74 19.56 20.93
CA TYR A 567 4.08 20.06 20.64
C TYR A 567 4.03 20.88 19.36
#